data_AF-A0A660SQA7-F1
#
_entry.id   AF-A0A660SQA7-F1
#
_cell.length_a   1.000
_cell.length_b   1.000
_cell.length_c   1.000
_cell.angle_alpha   90.00
_cell.angle_beta   90.00
_cell.angle_gamma   90.00
#
_symmetry.space_group_name_H-M   'P 1'
#
loop_
_entity.id
_entity.type
_entity.pdbx_description
1 polymer ?
#
loop_
_entity_poly.entity_id
_entity_poly.type
_entity_poly.pdbx_seq_one_letter_code
_entity_poly.pdbx_strand_id
1 'polypeptide(L)'
;MNVTTVIDGIYRLSANMEEILFEGLWPVPNGVAMNSYIVKGEKTAIVDGVCGWDGVPETLFAQLEKINVDPESIDYVIVNHMEPDHSGWIEDFRKIRPD
;
A
#
# COMPACT_ATOMS: atom_id res chain seq x y z
N MET A 1 7.55 -8.41 5.23
CA MET A 1 6.53 -7.33 5.32
C MET A 1 6.96 -6.36 6.39
N ASN A 2 7.43 -5.18 5.99
CA ASN A 2 8.14 -4.27 6.88
C ASN A 2 7.55 -2.87 6.75
N VAL A 3 7.12 -2.30 7.87
CA VAL A 3 6.90 -0.86 7.94
C VAL A 3 8.24 -0.21 8.25
N THR A 4 8.61 0.79 7.45
CA THR A 4 9.87 1.52 7.63
C THR A 4 9.55 2.99 7.84
N THR A 5 10.04 3.58 8.92
CA THR A 5 10.02 5.03 9.07
C THR A 5 11.06 5.64 8.13
N VAL A 6 10.60 6.46 7.18
CA VAL A 6 11.48 7.18 6.24
C VAL A 6 12.04 8.42 6.95
N ILE A 7 11.13 9.19 7.54
CA ILE A 7 11.39 10.31 8.44
C ILE A 7 10.19 10.42 9.39
N ASP A 8 10.29 11.24 10.43
CA ASP A 8 9.16 11.48 11.33
C ASP A 8 7.90 11.88 10.56
N GLY A 9 6.78 11.27 10.90
CA GLY A 9 5.50 11.43 10.21
C GLY A 9 5.37 10.75 8.83
N ILE A 10 6.43 10.19 8.25
CA ILE A 10 6.40 9.53 6.93
C ILE A 10 6.84 8.07 7.02
N TYR A 11 5.95 7.18 6.61
CA TYR A 11 6.12 5.73 6.72
C TYR A 11 6.00 5.08 5.35
N ARG A 12 6.93 4.17 5.04
CA ARG A 12 6.82 3.26 3.90
C ARG A 12 6.23 1.94 4.35
N LEU A 13 5.16 1.51 3.69
CA LEU A 13 4.49 0.23 3.82
C LEU A 13 4.89 -0.61 2.62
N SER A 14 5.41 -1.82 2.84
CA SER A 14 5.95 -2.65 1.76
C SER A 14 5.32 -4.04 1.77
N ALA A 15 4.67 -4.39 0.65
CA ALA A 15 4.32 -5.75 0.29
C ALA A 15 5.40 -6.29 -0.65
N ASN A 16 6.19 -7.25 -0.16
CA ASN A 16 7.29 -7.84 -0.92
C ASN A 16 6.82 -9.18 -1.49
N MET A 17 7.10 -9.41 -2.76
CA MET A 17 6.73 -10.64 -3.47
C MET A 17 7.96 -11.28 -4.07
N GLU A 18 8.11 -12.56 -3.81
CA GLU A 18 9.13 -13.42 -4.40
C GLU A 18 8.47 -14.26 -5.50
N GLU A 19 9.25 -14.75 -6.46
CA GLU A 19 8.78 -15.66 -7.53
C GLU A 19 7.68 -15.08 -8.44
N ILE A 20 7.63 -13.75 -8.59
CA ILE A 20 6.75 -13.05 -9.54
C ILE A 20 7.45 -12.84 -10.90
N LEU A 21 6.66 -12.80 -11.97
CA LEU A 21 7.09 -12.35 -13.28
C LEU A 21 6.67 -10.89 -13.49
N PHE A 22 7.60 -10.03 -13.88
CA PHE A 22 7.28 -8.67 -14.32
C PHE A 22 6.48 -8.76 -15.63
N GLU A 23 5.32 -8.10 -15.66
CA GLU A 23 4.32 -8.19 -16.75
C GLU A 23 3.94 -9.64 -17.14
N GLY A 24 4.10 -10.61 -16.23
CA GLY A 24 3.82 -12.02 -16.53
C GLY A 24 4.85 -12.70 -17.46
N LEU A 25 5.96 -12.03 -17.79
CA LEU A 25 6.93 -12.51 -18.79
C LEU A 25 8.36 -12.60 -18.26
N TRP A 26 8.84 -11.56 -17.59
CA TRP A 26 10.26 -11.48 -17.22
C TRP A 26 10.48 -11.94 -15.78
N PRO A 27 11.41 -12.88 -15.54
CA PRO A 27 11.75 -13.26 -14.17
C PRO A 27 12.33 -12.07 -13.42
N VAL A 28 11.97 -11.93 -12.15
CA VAL A 28 12.53 -10.92 -11.25
C VAL A 28 13.33 -11.64 -10.16
N PRO A 29 14.65 -11.82 -10.33
CA PRO A 29 15.44 -12.72 -9.47
C PRO A 29 15.45 -12.34 -7.99
N ASN A 30 15.26 -11.05 -7.68
CA ASN A 30 15.26 -10.52 -6.31
C ASN A 30 13.85 -10.13 -5.85
N GLY A 31 12.81 -10.56 -6.58
CA GLY A 31 11.44 -10.18 -6.32
C GLY A 31 11.15 -8.69 -6.55
N VAL A 32 9.94 -8.28 -6.19
CA VAL A 32 9.48 -6.89 -6.27
C VAL A 32 8.97 -6.43 -4.90
N ALA A 33 9.03 -5.12 -4.69
CA ALA A 33 8.42 -4.48 -3.54
C ALA A 33 7.38 -3.46 -4.01
N MET A 34 6.15 -3.68 -3.60
CA MET A 34 5.04 -2.78 -3.85
C MET A 34 4.94 -1.88 -2.63
N ASN A 35 5.24 -0.61 -2.85
CA ASN A 35 5.41 0.35 -1.77
C ASN A 35 4.27 1.34 -1.77
N SER A 36 3.67 1.50 -0.60
CA SER A 36 2.70 2.54 -0.30
C SER A 36 3.30 3.46 0.77
N TYR A 37 2.86 4.70 0.83
CA TYR A 37 3.37 5.63 1.84
C TYR A 37 2.24 6.25 2.64
N ILE A 38 2.47 6.41 3.94
CA ILE A 38 1.63 7.25 4.80
C ILE A 38 2.39 8.52 5.11
N VAL A 39 1.73 9.64 4.87
CA VAL A 39 2.19 10.99 5.23
C VAL A 39 1.23 11.54 6.28
N LYS A 40 1.73 11.71 7.52
CA LYS A 40 0.97 12.27 8.64
C LYS A 40 1.25 13.77 8.77
N GLY A 41 0.18 14.56 8.86
CA GLY A 41 0.21 15.98 9.19
C GLY A 41 -1.07 16.38 9.95
N GLU A 42 -1.57 17.59 9.72
CA GLU A 42 -2.93 17.96 10.17
C GLU A 42 -4.01 17.07 9.54
N LYS A 43 -3.71 16.53 8.35
CA LYS A 43 -4.47 15.52 7.64
C LYS A 43 -3.56 14.37 7.27
N THR A 44 -4.12 13.18 7.11
CA THR A 44 -3.38 11.96 6.74
C THR A 44 -3.62 11.61 5.28
N ALA A 45 -2.53 11.37 4.53
CA ALA A 45 -2.61 10.90 3.17
C ALA A 45 -1.96 9.52 3.02
N ILE A 46 -2.58 8.66 2.22
CA ILE A 46 -1.93 7.49 1.65
C ILE A 46 -1.53 7.76 0.20
N VAL A 47 -0.31 7.39 -0.17
CA VAL A 47 0.22 7.50 -1.52
C VAL A 47 0.39 6.10 -2.11
N ASP A 48 -0.38 5.85 -3.17
CA ASP A 48 -0.56 4.56 -3.83
C ASP A 48 -0.92 3.43 -2.85
N GLY A 49 -1.07 2.21 -3.37
CA GLY A 49 -1.29 1.04 -2.52
C GLY A 49 -0.62 -0.18 -3.12
N VAL A 50 -1.37 -1.27 -3.20
CA VAL A 50 -0.89 -2.60 -3.59
C VAL A 50 -1.88 -3.27 -4.56
N CYS A 51 -1.52 -4.44 -5.07
CA CYS A 51 -2.41 -5.24 -5.90
C CYS A 51 -3.62 -5.73 -5.09
N GLY A 52 -4.72 -6.01 -5.80
CA GLY A 52 -5.93 -6.61 -5.24
C GLY A 52 -5.88 -8.13 -5.21
N TRP A 53 -4.71 -8.75 -5.05
CA TRP A 53 -4.61 -10.21 -4.96
C TRP A 53 -4.97 -10.67 -3.54
N ASP A 54 -5.59 -11.85 -3.43
CA ASP A 54 -6.09 -12.39 -2.16
C ASP A 54 -5.03 -12.28 -1.04
N GLY A 55 -5.39 -11.58 0.03
CA GLY A 55 -4.54 -11.38 1.21
C GLY A 55 -3.59 -10.18 1.13
N VAL A 56 -3.31 -9.60 -0.05
CA VAL A 56 -2.36 -8.48 -0.18
C VAL A 56 -2.94 -7.17 0.39
N PRO A 57 -4.18 -6.75 0.08
CA PRO A 57 -4.79 -5.58 0.72
C PRO A 57 -4.86 -5.67 2.24
N GLU A 58 -5.16 -6.84 2.80
CA GLU A 58 -5.19 -7.06 4.25
C GLU A 58 -3.81 -6.85 4.89
N THR A 59 -2.73 -7.16 4.16
CA THR A 59 -1.37 -6.88 4.65
C THR A 59 -1.07 -5.40 4.71
N LEU A 60 -1.59 -4.59 3.78
CA LEU A 60 -1.49 -3.13 3.82
C LEU A 60 -2.22 -2.60 5.06
N PHE A 61 -3.45 -3.06 5.33
CA PHE A 61 -4.22 -2.62 6.48
C PHE A 61 -3.59 -3.03 7.83
N ALA A 62 -3.04 -4.25 7.92
CA ALA A 62 -2.28 -4.69 9.09
C ALA A 62 -0.99 -3.86 9.30
N GLN A 63 -0.42 -3.29 8.23
CA GLN A 63 0.72 -2.38 8.33
C GLN A 63 0.30 -0.97 8.78
N LEU A 64 -0.88 -0.47 8.38
CA LEU A 64 -1.46 0.76 8.92
C LEU A 64 -1.69 0.68 10.43
N GLU A 65 -2.23 -0.44 10.91
CA GLU A 65 -2.44 -0.69 12.34
C GLU A 65 -1.12 -0.58 13.14
N LYS A 66 -0.02 -1.14 12.62
CA LYS A 66 1.31 -1.10 13.27
C LYS A 66 1.85 0.31 13.48
N ILE A 67 1.40 1.29 12.69
CA ILE A 67 1.77 2.70 12.83
C ILE A 67 0.66 3.55 13.42
N ASN A 68 -0.35 2.92 14.04
CA ASN A 68 -1.51 3.58 14.64
C ASN A 68 -2.20 4.52 13.63
N VAL A 69 -2.49 3.99 12.44
CA VAL A 69 -3.31 4.67 11.44
C VAL A 69 -4.57 3.85 11.24
N ASP A 70 -5.69 4.47 11.56
CA ASP A 70 -7.01 3.95 11.22
C ASP A 70 -7.27 4.23 9.73
N PRO A 71 -7.57 3.23 8.88
CA PRO A 71 -7.94 3.47 7.48
C PRO A 71 -9.09 4.48 7.32
N GLU A 72 -10.05 4.52 8.24
CA GLU A 72 -11.15 5.50 8.21
C GLU A 72 -10.66 6.94 8.46
N SER A 73 -9.49 7.13 9.07
CA SER A 73 -8.90 8.45 9.33
C SER A 73 -8.09 9.04 8.16
N ILE A 74 -7.93 8.33 7.05
CA ILE A 74 -7.12 8.77 5.90
C ILE A 74 -7.87 9.79 5.03
N ASP A 75 -7.56 11.07 5.16
CA ASP A 75 -8.20 12.17 4.43
C ASP A 75 -8.01 12.13 2.90
N TYR A 76 -6.87 11.63 2.43
CA TYR A 76 -6.51 11.66 1.02
C TYR A 76 -5.94 10.33 0.54
N VAL A 77 -6.43 9.89 -0.61
CA VAL A 77 -5.81 8.83 -1.42
C VAL A 77 -5.15 9.50 -2.62
N ILE A 78 -3.82 9.50 -2.63
CA ILE A 78 -3.01 10.04 -3.72
C ILE A 78 -2.64 8.88 -4.63
N VAL A 79 -3.12 8.90 -5.87
CA VAL A 79 -2.84 7.86 -6.86
C VAL A 79 -1.93 8.44 -7.93
N ASN A 80 -0.69 7.97 -8.01
CA ASN A 80 0.28 8.40 -9.00
C ASN A 80 0.07 7.69 -10.35
N HIS A 81 -0.38 6.44 -10.32
CA HIS A 81 -0.74 5.66 -11.51
C HIS A 81 -1.78 4.58 -11.20
N MET A 82 -2.45 4.12 -12.26
CA MET A 82 -3.65 3.27 -12.18
C MET A 82 -3.42 1.83 -12.64
N GLU A 83 -2.17 1.37 -12.67
CA GLU A 83 -1.89 -0.03 -13.01
C GLU A 83 -2.39 -0.94 -11.86
N PRO A 84 -3.00 -2.12 -12.14
CA PRO A 84 -3.68 -2.91 -11.12
C PRO A 84 -2.81 -3.36 -9.94
N ASP A 85 -1.50 -3.41 -10.13
CA ASP A 85 -0.53 -3.69 -9.07
C ASP A 85 -0.42 -2.52 -8.06
N HIS A 86 -0.83 -1.30 -8.39
CA HIS A 86 -0.85 -0.19 -7.43
C HIS A 86 -2.26 0.28 -7.06
N SER A 87 -3.24 0.03 -7.94
CA SER A 87 -4.62 0.48 -7.75
C SER A 87 -5.58 -0.62 -7.29
N GLY A 88 -5.15 -1.89 -7.27
CA GLY A 88 -6.03 -3.02 -6.97
C GLY A 88 -6.64 -2.97 -5.56
N TRP A 89 -5.89 -2.47 -4.58
CA TRP A 89 -6.35 -2.28 -3.19
C TRP A 89 -7.50 -1.27 -3.03
N ILE A 90 -7.77 -0.40 -4.02
CA ILE A 90 -8.77 0.68 -3.90
C ILE A 90 -10.16 0.11 -3.65
N GLU A 91 -10.49 -1.04 -4.24
CA GLU A 91 -11.79 -1.67 -4.02
C GLU A 91 -11.97 -2.07 -2.54
N ASP A 92 -10.96 -2.68 -1.93
CA ASP A 92 -11.00 -3.10 -0.54
C ASP A 92 -10.97 -1.91 0.41
N PHE A 93 -10.19 -0.87 0.08
CA PHE A 93 -10.20 0.37 0.84
C PHE A 93 -11.58 1.03 0.84
N ARG A 94 -12.27 1.05 -0.30
CA ARG A 94 -13.65 1.59 -0.41
C ARG A 94 -14.69 0.80 0.39
N LYS A 95 -14.45 -0.48 0.70
CA LYS A 95 -15.31 -1.26 1.59
C LYS A 95 -15.20 -0.79 3.04
N ILE A 96 -14.06 -0.20 3.42
CA ILE A 96 -13.80 0.38 4.74
C ILE A 96 -14.23 1.84 4.77
N ARG A 97 -13.82 2.63 3.78
CA ARG A 97 -14.13 4.06 3.64
C ARG A 97 -14.88 4.33 2.32
N PRO A 98 -16.23 4.32 2.34
CA PRO A 98 -17.04 4.38 1.13
C PRO A 98 -17.22 5.78 0.52
N ASP A 99 -16.91 6.84 1.27
CA ASP A 99 -17.01 8.27 0.92
C ASP A 99 -15.70 8.89 0.44
#